data_AF-A0AAE7JNA6-F1
#
_entry.id   AF-A0AAE7JNA6-F1
#
_cell.length_a   1.000
_cell.length_b   1.000
_cell.length_c   1.000
_cell.angle_alpha   90.00
_cell.angle_beta   90.00
_cell.angle_gamma   90.00
#
_symmetry.space_group_name_H-M   'P 1'
#
loop_
_entity.id
_entity.type
_entity.pdbx_description
1 polymer ?
#
loop_
_entity_poly.entity_id
_entity_poly.type
_entity_poly.pdbx_seq_one_letter_code
_entity_poly.pdbx_strand_id
1 'polypeptide(L)' 'MNIEYKFLQKAINDKNYISFSYENKSYKNIKPLKLDNENRLYSDKGVFEFEKIKKLVVLREKF' A
#
# COMPACT_ATOMS: atom_id res chain seq x y z
N MET A 1 -16.75 -3.14 -3.44
CA MET A 1 -15.58 -3.11 -2.54
C MET A 1 -14.42 -3.81 -3.24
N ASN A 2 -13.36 -3.08 -3.60
CA ASN A 2 -12.24 -3.63 -4.35
C ASN A 2 -11.38 -4.54 -3.44
N ILE A 3 -11.04 -5.75 -3.88
CA ILE A 3 -10.40 -6.75 -3.00
C ILE A 3 -8.99 -6.31 -2.58
N GLU A 4 -8.27 -5.60 -3.45
CA GLU A 4 -6.95 -5.02 -3.17
C GLU A 4 -7.00 -4.00 -2.02
N TYR A 5 -8.10 -3.25 -1.91
CA TYR A 5 -8.32 -2.27 -0.85
C TYR A 5 -8.45 -2.95 0.53
N LYS A 6 -9.06 -4.14 0.58
CA LYS A 6 -9.11 -4.96 1.82
C LYS A 6 -7.72 -5.47 2.20
N PHE A 7 -6.95 -5.95 1.22
CA PHE A 7 -5.58 -6.42 1.48
C PHE A 7 -4.69 -5.31 2.01
N LEU A 8 -4.80 -4.09 1.46
CA LEU A 8 -4.04 -2.95 1.94
C LEU A 8 -4.38 -2.56 3.39
N GLN A 9 -5.67 -2.48 3.72
CA GLN A 9 -6.10 -2.21 5.10
C GLN A 9 -5.60 -3.29 6.07
N LYS A 10 -5.67 -4.57 5.67
CA LYS A 10 -5.15 -5.67 6.47
C LYS A 10 -3.63 -5.56 6.64
N ALA A 11 -2.89 -5.19 5.59
CA ALA A 11 -1.44 -4.98 5.67
C ALA A 11 -1.06 -3.87 6.65
N ILE A 12 -1.81 -2.76 6.67
CA ILE A 12 -1.63 -1.66 7.64
C ILE A 12 -1.86 -2.17 9.07
N ASN A 13 -2.99 -2.85 9.32
CA ASN A 13 -3.33 -3.37 10.65
C ASN A 13 -2.33 -4.40 11.16
N ASP A 14 -1.91 -5.31 10.29
CA ASP A 14 -0.95 -6.38 10.62
C ASP A 14 0.51 -5.91 10.63
N LYS A 15 0.76 -4.65 10.24
CA LYS A 15 2.08 -4.04 10.05
C LYS A 15 2.98 -4.81 9.07
N ASN A 16 2.40 -5.28 7.98
CA ASN A 16 3.14 -5.92 6.89
C ASN A 16 3.66 -4.87 5.92
N TYR A 17 4.90 -5.03 5.45
CA TYR A 17 5.39 -4.26 4.32
C TYR A 17 4.58 -4.56 3.05
N ILE A 18 4.56 -3.61 2.11
CA ILE A 18 3.93 -3.79 0.81
C ILE A 18 4.89 -3.42 -0.32
N SER A 19 4.62 -3.96 -1.50
CA SER A 19 5.28 -3.59 -2.75
C SER A 19 4.24 -3.33 -3.82
N PHE A 20 4.48 -2.36 -4.69
CA PHE A 20 3.57 -2.02 -5.77
C PHE A 20 4.27 -1.22 -6.87
N SER A 21 3.61 -1.08 -8.00
CA SER A 21 4.02 -0.16 -9.07
C SER A 21 3.14 1.09 -9.06
N TYR A 22 3.73 2.26 -9.27
CA TYR A 22 3.04 3.55 -9.33
C TYR A 22 3.72 4.42 -10.39
N GLU A 23 2.95 4.90 -11.36
CA GLU A 23 3.43 5.77 -12.46
C GLU A 23 4.74 5.27 -13.11
N ASN A 24 4.76 4.01 -13.54
CA ASN A 24 5.91 3.32 -14.15
C ASN A 24 7.14 3.13 -13.25
N LYS A 25 7.06 3.46 -11.96
CA LYS A 25 8.10 3.16 -10.97
C LYS A 25 7.68 2.01 -10.08
N SER A 26 8.62 1.16 -9.70
CA SER A 26 8.39 0.09 -8.74
C SER A 26 8.84 0.51 -7.34
N TYR A 27 7.97 0.31 -6.37
CA TYR A 27 8.18 0.57 -4.96
C TYR A 27 8.16 -0.75 -4.20
N LYS A 28 9.19 -0.99 -3.38
CA LYS A 28 9.36 -2.23 -2.62
C LYS A 28 9.60 -1.91 -1.15
N ASN A 29 9.22 -2.82 -0.26
CA ASN A 29 9.40 -2.71 1.19
C ASN A 29 8.86 -1.37 1.75
N ILE A 30 7.70 -0.96 1.26
CA ILE A 30 7.03 0.26 1.70
C ILE A 30 6.27 -0.05 2.98
N LYS A 31 6.38 0.83 3.97
CA LYS A 31 5.67 0.75 5.25
C LYS A 31 4.33 1.50 5.13
N PRO A 32 3.19 0.83 4.86
CA PRO A 32 1.93 1.53 4.80
C PRO A 32 1.49 1.94 6.21
N LEU A 33 1.16 3.22 6.38
CA LEU A 33 0.83 3.81 7.68
C LEU A 33 -0.67 4.01 7.85
N LYS A 34 -1.32 4.60 6.84
CA LYS A 34 -2.76 4.86 6.84
C LYS A 34 -3.30 4.95 5.43
N LEU A 35 -4.60 4.74 5.30
CA LEU A 35 -5.37 4.94 4.08
C LEU A 35 -6.47 5.95 4.43
N ASP A 36 -6.51 7.09 3.73
CA ASP A 36 -7.52 8.11 4.00
C ASP A 36 -8.82 7.88 3.21
N ASN A 37 -9.83 8.71 3.50
CA ASN A 37 -11.14 8.65 2.87
C ASN A 37 -11.12 9.07 1.38
N GLU A 38 -10.03 9.69 0.91
CA GLU A 38 -9.79 10.02 -0.50
C GLU A 38 -9.02 8.91 -1.22
N ASN A 39 -8.90 7.72 -0.63
CA ASN A 39 -8.12 6.59 -1.14
C ASN A 39 -6.63 6.91 -1.34
N ARG A 40 -6.05 7.77 -0.52
CA ARG A 40 -4.61 8.03 -0.50
C ARG A 40 -3.93 7.18 0.55
N LEU A 41 -2.94 6.41 0.10
CA LEU A 41 -2.05 5.62 0.93
C LEU A 41 -0.90 6.50 1.42
N TYR A 42 -0.77 6.65 2.73
CA TYR A 42 0.38 7.28 3.36
C TYR A 42 1.36 6.19 3.79
N SER A 43 2.64 6.39 3.50
CA SER A 43 3.71 5.49 3.88
C SER A 43 4.95 6.24 4.37
N ASP A 44 5.97 5.49 4.78
CA ASP A 44 7.29 6.02 5.12
C ASP A 44 8.02 6.69 3.93
N LYS A 45 7.60 6.38 2.69
CA LYS A 45 8.21 6.93 1.47
C LYS A 45 7.41 8.04 0.81
N GLY A 46 6.21 8.36 1.30
CA GLY A 46 5.38 9.43 0.77
C GLY A 46 3.90 9.10 0.75
N VAL A 47 3.16 9.79 -0.11
CA VAL A 47 1.71 9.63 -0.28
C VAL A 47 1.43 9.18 -1.71
N PHE A 48 0.57 8.18 -1.85
CA PHE A 48 0.23 7.53 -3.13
C PHE A 48 -1.28 7.46 -3.30
N GLU A 49 -1.78 7.87 -4.46
CA GLU A 49 -3.19 7.65 -4.83
C GLU A 49 -3.42 6.16 -5.14
N PHE A 50 -4.32 5.51 -4.39
CA PHE A 50 -4.57 4.07 -4.54
C PHE A 50 -5.02 3.67 -5.95
N GLU A 51 -5.75 4.53 -6.65
CA GLU A 51 -6.23 4.28 -8.02
C GLU A 51 -5.09 4.15 -9.05
N LYS A 52 -3.92 4.76 -8.76
CA LYS A 52 -2.73 4.67 -9.60
C LYS A 52 -1.80 3.52 -9.20
N ILE A 53 -2.05 2.88 -8.05
CA ILE A 53 -1.31 1.72 -7.58
C ILE A 53 -1.68 0.52 -8.45
N LYS A 54 -0.66 -0.18 -8.95
CA LYS A 54 -0.81 -1.40 -9.73
C LYS A 54 0.05 -2.50 -9.12
N LYS A 55 -0.39 -3.76 -9.27
CA LYS A 55 0.36 -4.94 -8.81
C LYS A 55 0.69 -4.85 -7.31
N LEU A 56 -0.28 -4.51 -6.47
CA LEU A 56 -0.10 -4.46 -5.02
C LEU A 56 0.17 -5.87 -4.48
N VAL A 57 1.26 -6.01 -3.73
CA VAL A 57 1.65 -7.24 -3.06
C VAL A 57 1.90 -6.94 -1.59
N VAL A 58 1.23 -7.66 -0.71
CA VAL A 58 1.51 -7.65 0.74
C VAL A 58 2.65 -8.62 1.00
N LEU A 59 3.73 -8.11 1.59
CA LEU A 59 4.88 -8.93 1.95
C LEU A 59 4.59 -9.66 3.26
N ARG A 60 5.25 -10.81 3.46
CA ARG A 60 5.15 -11.56 4.73
C ARG A 60 5.94 -10.92 5.87
N GLU A 61 6.87 -10.04 5.53
CA GLU A 61 7.75 -9.37 6.48
C GLU A 61 7.03 -8.18 7.13
N LYS A 62 7.25 -8.00 8.43
CA LYS A 62 6.56 -7.01 9.28
C LYS A 62 7.52 -5.93 9.81
N PHE A 63 6.96 -4.84 10.34
CA PHE A 63 7.68 -3.69 10.92
C PHE A 63 7.06 -3.11 12.20
#